data_AF-A0A815UFG6-F1
#
_entry.id   AF-A0A815UFG6-F1
#
_cell.length_a   1.000
_cell.length_b   1.000
_cell.length_c   1.000
_cell.angle_alpha   90.00
_cell.angle_beta   90.00
_cell.angle_gamma   90.00
#
_symmetry.space_group_name_H-M   'P 1'
#
loop_
_entity.id
_entity.type
_entity.pdbx_description
1 polymer ?
#
loop_
_entity_poly.entity_id
_entity_poly.type
_entity_poly.pdbx_seq_one_letter_code
_entity_poly.pdbx_strand_id
1 'polypeptide(L)' 'DLKVGEAFEISVDVDGKEAPKVQLTKDAPLQITQPLTDIHVLLGQTGTLSLTCDAFPAPKITW' A
#
# COMPACT_ATOMS: atom_id res chain seq x y z
N ASP A 1 4.14 3.75 17.32
CA ASP A 1 3.26 3.07 16.35
C ASP A 1 4.06 2.78 15.09
N LEU A 2 3.88 1.60 14.46
CA LEU A 2 4.58 1.23 13.22
C LEU A 2 3.80 1.75 12.01
N LYS A 3 4.51 2.36 11.05
CA LYS A 3 3.91 2.85 9.80
C LYS A 3 3.65 1.67 8.84
N VAL A 4 2.48 1.66 8.21
CA VAL A 4 2.11 0.63 7.22
C VAL A 4 3.08 0.63 6.06
N GLY A 5 3.52 -0.56 5.63
CA GLY A 5 4.44 -0.75 4.50
C GLY A 5 5.89 -0.29 4.75
N GLU A 6 6.20 0.29 5.91
CA GLU A 6 7.57 0.62 6.29
C GLU A 6 8.22 -0.58 6.97
N ALA A 7 9.30 -1.10 6.39
CA ALA A 7 10.05 -2.19 6.97
C ALA A 7 10.85 -1.70 8.18
N PHE A 8 10.78 -2.44 9.27
CA PHE A 8 11.65 -2.24 10.42
C PHE A 8 12.55 -3.46 10.62
N GLU A 9 13.81 -3.20 10.97
CA GLU A 9 14.83 -4.23 11.18
C GLU A 9 15.04 -4.45 12.67
N ILE A 10 14.92 -5.71 13.11
CA ILE A 10 15.36 -6.14 14.43
C ILE A 10 16.72 -6.81 14.25
N SER A 11 17.74 -6.23 14.89
CA SER A 11 19.08 -6.81 14.99
C SER A 11 19.35 -7.21 16.43
N VAL A 12 19.80 -8.45 16.64
CA VAL A 12 20.27 -8.94 17.93
C VAL A 12 21.76 -9.22 17.79
N ASP A 13 22.58 -8.77 18.73
CA ASP A 13 23.97 -9.23 18.82
C ASP A 13 24.02 -10.34 19.87
N VAL A 14 24.51 -11.51 19.49
CA VAL A 14 24.79 -12.58 20.46
C VAL A 14 26.30 -12.80 20.45
N ASP A 15 26.95 -12.20 21.44
CA ASP A 15 28.35 -12.45 21.76
C ASP A 15 29.30 -12.15 20.58
N GLY A 16 29.05 -11.03 19.88
CA GLY A 16 29.87 -10.55 18.76
C GLY A 16 29.71 -11.33 17.46
N LYS A 17 28.73 -12.25 17.38
CA LYS A 17 28.33 -12.91 16.14
C LYS A 17 27.12 -12.21 15.55
N GLU A 18 27.20 -11.89 14.27
CA GLU A 18 26.12 -11.28 13.51
C GLU A 18 24.90 -12.24 13.52
N ALA A 19 23.84 -11.88 14.25
CA ALA A 19 22.63 -12.69 14.31
C ALA A 19 21.74 -12.41 13.08
N PRO A 20 20.82 -13.33 12.73
CA PRO A 20 19.94 -13.13 11.58
C PRO A 20 19.09 -11.87 11.72
N LYS A 21 19.13 -11.04 10.68
CA LYS A 21 18.29 -9.85 10.56
C LYS A 21 16.87 -10.26 10.19
N VAL A 22 15.91 -9.81 11.00
CA VAL A 22 14.49 -10.01 10.71
C VAL A 22 13.89 -8.68 10.30
N GLN A 23 13.31 -8.64 9.11
CA GLN A 23 12.51 -7.52 8.63
C GLN A 23 11.04 -7.83 8.87
N LEU A 24 10.33 -6.88 9.43
CA LEU A 24 8.89 -7.02 9.67
C LEU A 24 8.18 -5.80 9.09
N THR A 25 7.06 -6.05 8.42
CA THR A 25 6.23 -5.04 7.78
C THR A 25 4.82 -5.11 8.35
N LYS A 26 4.17 -3.97 8.47
CA LYS A 26 2.76 -3.89 8.85
C LYS A 26 1.91 -3.89 7.59
N ASP A 27 1.10 -4.92 7.45
CA ASP A 27 0.11 -5.06 6.37
C ASP A 27 -1.09 -4.14 6.60
N ALA A 28 -1.76 -3.79 5.51
CA ALA A 28 -3.03 -3.07 5.55
C ALA A 28 -3.98 -3.61 4.49
N PRO A 29 -5.25 -3.87 4.86
CA PRO A 29 -6.26 -4.28 3.89
C PRO A 29 -6.52 -3.17 2.87
N LEU A 30 -7.03 -3.55 1.70
CA LEU A 30 -7.46 -2.58 0.70
C LEU A 30 -8.59 -1.71 1.26
N GLN A 31 -8.34 -0.40 1.31
CA GLN A 31 -9.31 0.60 1.68
C GLN A 31 -9.44 1.62 0.55
N ILE A 32 -10.61 1.69 -0.08
CA ILE A 32 -10.91 2.74 -1.05
C ILE A 32 -11.20 4.02 -0.28
N THR A 33 -10.34 5.02 -0.43
CA THR A 33 -10.47 6.33 0.23
C THR A 33 -11.14 7.37 -0.64
N GLN A 34 -11.05 7.21 -1.96
CA GLN A 34 -11.82 7.98 -2.93
C GLN A 34 -12.51 7.00 -3.89
N PRO A 35 -13.80 6.71 -3.70
CA PRO A 35 -14.54 5.82 -4.57
C PRO A 35 -14.78 6.46 -5.93
N LEU A 36 -15.05 5.62 -6.92
CA LEU A 36 -15.54 6.08 -8.22
C LEU A 36 -16.90 6.76 -8.04
N THR A 37 -17.12 7.78 -8.86
CA THR A 37 -18.39 8.48 -8.97
C THR A 37 -18.81 8.50 -10.42
N ASP A 38 -20.12 8.59 -10.66
CA ASP A 38 -20.66 8.70 -12.00
C ASP A 38 -20.18 10.00 -12.66
N ILE A 39 -19.75 9.89 -13.92
CA ILE A 39 -19.36 11.04 -14.72
C ILE A 39 -20.27 11.17 -15.94
N HIS A 40 -20.59 12.40 -16.30
CA HIS A 40 -21.27 12.72 -17.55
C HIS A 40 -20.27 13.39 -18.50
N VAL A 41 -20.13 12.82 -19.69
CA VAL A 41 -19.19 13.28 -20.70
C VAL A 41 -19.95 13.57 -21.98
N LEU A 42 -19.68 14.72 -22.59
CA LEU A 42 -20.28 15.08 -23.88
C LEU A 42 -19.63 14.27 -25.01
N LEU A 43 -20.39 14.01 -26.06
CA LEU A 43 -19.88 13.29 -27.23
C LEU A 43 -18.62 13.99 -27.78
N GLY A 44 -17.57 13.20 -27.98
CA GLY A 44 -16.27 13.69 -28.48
C GLY A 44 -15.32 14.21 -27.39
N GLN A 45 -15.71 14.21 -26.11
CA GLN A 45 -14.83 14.55 -25.00
C GLN A 45 -14.26 13.30 -24.30
N THR A 46 -13.11 13.45 -23.66
CA THR A 46 -12.48 12.41 -22.85
C THR A 46 -13.03 12.46 -21.42
N GLY A 47 -13.49 11.32 -20.91
CA GLY A 47 -13.80 11.12 -19.50
C GLY A 47 -12.67 10.40 -18.77
N THR A 48 -12.38 10.80 -17.54
CA THR A 48 -11.43 10.12 -16.66
C THR A 48 -12.15 9.64 -15.41
N LEU A 49 -12.08 8.34 -15.15
CA LEU A 49 -12.49 7.74 -13.89
C LEU A 49 -11.26 7.57 -13.01
N SER A 50 -11.31 8.13 -11.80
CA SER A 50 -10.20 8.08 -10.84
C SER A 50 -10.71 7.54 -9.51
N LEU A 51 -9.98 6.56 -8.96
CA LEU A 51 -10.16 6.06 -7.60
C LEU A 51 -8.85 6.18 -6.83
N THR A 52 -8.95 6.36 -5.52
CA THR A 52 -7.80 6.35 -4.61
C THR A 52 -8.03 5.26 -3.57
N CYS A 53 -7.00 4.47 -3.29
CA CYS A 53 -7.05 3.43 -2.27
C CYS A 53 -5.70 3.27 -1.56
N ASP A 54 -5.75 2.86 -0.30
CA ASP A 54 -4.60 2.49 0.52
C ASP A 54 -4.59 0.97 0.72
N ALA A 55 -3.45 0.32 0.52
CA ALA A 55 -3.25 -1.08 0.87
C ALA A 55 -1.75 -1.41 0.98
N PHE A 56 -1.41 -2.41 1.79
CA PHE A 56 -0.09 -3.03 1.77
C PHE A 56 -0.21 -4.55 1.96
N PRO A 57 0.41 -5.36 1.08
CA PRO A 57 1.16 -4.97 -0.12
C PRO A 57 0.32 -4.25 -1.19
N ALA A 58 0.97 -3.63 -2.17
CA ALA A 58 0.28 -2.90 -3.24
C ALA A 58 -0.77 -3.80 -3.93
N PRO A 59 -2.01 -3.32 -4.12
CA PRO A 59 -3.09 -4.15 -4.60
C PRO A 59 -2.98 -4.35 -6.12
N LYS A 60 -3.55 -5.47 -6.61
CA LYS A 60 -3.78 -5.65 -8.04
C LYS A 60 -5.09 -4.93 -8.42
N ILE A 61 -5.01 -4.00 -9.37
CA ILE A 61 -6.19 -3.25 -9.87
C ILE A 61 -6.67 -3.87 -11.19
N THR A 62 -7.98 -4.08 -11.31
CA THR A 62 -8.66 -4.55 -12.53
C THR A 62 -9.90 -3.69 -12.78
N TRP A 63 -10.11 -3.28 -14.03
CA TRP A 63 -11.29 -2.56 -14.51
C TRP A 63 -12.37 -3.52 -15.01
#